data_AF-A0A961W787-F1
#
_entry.id   AF-A0A961W787-F1
#
_cell.length_a   1.000
_cell.length_b   1.000
_cell.length_c   1.000
_cell.angle_alpha   90.00
_cell.angle_beta   90.00
_cell.angle_gamma   90.00
#
_symmetry.space_group_name_H-M   'P 1'
#
loop_
_entity.id
_entity.type
_entity.pdbx_description
1 polymer ?
#
loop_
_entity_poly.entity_id
_entity_poly.type
_entity_poly.pdbx_seq_one_letter_code
_entity_poly.pdbx_strand_id
1 'polypeptide(L)' 'DKGFGYDPIFRPDGYQRSFGEMAAEEKHGWRPGMKDALSHRARAFKAFWSDLCGEDA' A
#
# COMPACT_ATOMS: atom_id res chain seq x y z
N ASP A 1 -1.35 12.70 -11.91
CA ASP A 1 -2.04 12.89 -10.62
C ASP A 1 -1.52 11.95 -9.55
N LYS A 2 -1.15 12.48 -8.37
CA LYS A 2 -0.48 11.75 -7.28
C LYS A 2 -1.44 10.99 -6.33
N GLY A 3 -2.73 11.00 -6.60
CA GLY A 3 -3.75 10.40 -5.73
C GLY A 3 -5.17 10.82 -6.10
N PHE A 4 -6.14 10.38 -5.32
CA PHE A 4 -7.56 10.73 -5.45
C PHE A 4 -8.28 10.81 -4.09
N GLY A 5 -9.45 11.44 -4.06
CA GLY A 5 -10.29 11.53 -2.86
C GLY A 5 -9.56 12.19 -1.68
N TYR A 6 -9.52 11.50 -0.54
CA TYR A 6 -8.94 12.01 0.71
C TYR A 6 -7.42 11.82 0.84
N ASP A 7 -6.75 11.39 -0.21
CA ASP A 7 -5.29 11.21 -0.20
C ASP A 7 -4.51 12.42 0.35
N PRO A 8 -4.86 13.69 0.06
CA PRO A 8 -4.10 14.85 0.58
C PRO A 8 -4.09 14.99 2.11
N ILE A 9 -5.10 14.44 2.80
CA ILE A 9 -5.24 14.59 4.26
C ILE A 9 -4.96 13.29 5.03
N PHE A 10 -4.98 12.15 4.33
CA PHE A 10 -4.81 10.86 4.97
C PHE A 10 -3.32 10.51 5.10
N ARG A 11 -2.78 10.68 6.31
CA ARG A 11 -1.40 10.36 6.66
C ARG A 11 -1.34 9.00 7.36
N PRO A 12 -0.61 8.01 6.82
CA PRO A 12 -0.44 6.73 7.50
C PRO A 12 0.43 6.88 8.76
N ASP A 13 0.17 6.04 9.74
CA ASP A 13 0.91 6.04 11.01
C ASP A 13 2.41 5.80 10.79
N GLY A 14 3.24 6.57 11.49
CA GLY A 14 4.71 6.49 11.37
C GLY A 14 5.29 7.25 10.16
N TYR A 15 4.47 7.87 9.32
CA TYR A 15 4.92 8.70 8.20
C TYR A 15 4.67 10.18 8.45
N GLN A 16 5.50 11.03 7.86
CA GLN A 16 5.36 12.49 7.91
C GLN A 16 4.56 13.05 6.72
N ARG A 17 4.37 12.25 5.67
CA ARG A 17 3.71 12.62 4.41
C ARG A 17 2.33 11.98 4.30
N SER A 18 1.35 12.69 3.75
CA SER A 18 0.04 12.13 3.38
C SER A 18 0.13 11.25 2.14
N PHE A 19 -0.88 10.43 1.88
CA PHE A 19 -0.93 9.61 0.67
C PHE A 19 -0.91 10.44 -0.63
N GLY A 20 -1.39 11.69 -0.59
CA GLY A 20 -1.35 12.60 -1.74
C GLY A 20 0.05 13.15 -2.04
N GLU A 21 0.98 13.02 -1.09
CA GLU A 21 2.37 13.46 -1.21
C GLU A 21 3.33 12.31 -1.56
N MET A 22 2.86 11.06 -1.50
CA MET A 22 3.63 9.85 -1.83
C MET A 22 3.56 9.53 -3.32
N ALA A 23 4.61 8.90 -3.87
CA ALA A 23 4.54 8.31 -5.21
C ALA A 23 3.60 7.09 -5.23
N ALA A 24 3.07 6.75 -6.40
CA ALA A 24 2.17 5.59 -6.56
C ALA A 24 2.81 4.28 -6.09
N GLU A 25 4.09 4.06 -6.43
CA GLU A 25 4.90 2.93 -5.96
C GLU A 25 5.03 2.90 -4.43
N GLU A 26 5.24 4.05 -3.77
CA GLU A 26 5.35 4.11 -2.30
C GLU A 26 4.02 3.76 -1.62
N LYS A 27 2.90 4.16 -2.24
CA LYS A 27 1.56 3.98 -1.71
C LYS A 27 0.98 2.59 -1.97
N HIS A 28 1.18 2.07 -3.18
CA HIS A 28 0.53 0.86 -3.70
C HIS A 28 1.48 -0.30 -3.95
N GLY A 29 2.79 -0.05 -3.98
CA GLY A 29 3.79 -1.05 -4.22
C GLY A 29 3.78 -2.12 -3.14
N TRP A 30 3.38 -3.32 -3.53
CA TRP A 30 3.61 -4.53 -2.79
C TRP A 30 3.97 -5.64 -3.79
N ARG A 31 4.95 -6.48 -3.42
CA ARG A 31 5.40 -7.64 -4.19
C ARG A 31 5.74 -8.79 -3.24
N PRO A 32 5.75 -10.04 -3.72
CA PRO A 32 6.25 -11.16 -2.94
C PRO A 32 7.60 -10.88 -2.27
N GLY A 33 7.75 -11.33 -1.03
CA GLY A 33 8.90 -11.03 -0.18
C GLY A 33 8.93 -9.63 0.46
N MET A 34 8.02 -8.71 0.10
CA MET A 34 7.86 -7.46 0.87
C MET A 34 7.03 -7.69 2.12
N LYS A 35 7.64 -7.36 3.27
CA LYS A 35 7.01 -7.45 4.58
C LYS A 35 5.73 -6.61 4.64
N ASP A 36 5.82 -5.36 4.22
CA ASP A 36 4.78 -4.37 4.48
C ASP A 36 4.10 -3.90 3.18
N ALA A 37 2.77 -3.75 3.27
CA ALA A 37 1.93 -3.13 2.27
C ALA A 37 1.28 -1.89 2.91
N LEU A 38 1.49 -0.71 2.31
CA LEU A 38 1.18 0.54 3.01
C LEU A 38 -0.31 0.91 2.95
N SER A 39 -0.87 1.06 1.75
CA SER A 39 -2.29 1.40 1.58
C SER A 39 -3.22 0.22 1.87
N HIS A 40 -4.48 0.50 2.22
CA HIS A 40 -5.51 -0.53 2.41
C HIS A 40 -5.64 -1.45 1.19
N ARG A 41 -5.55 -0.89 -0.03
CA ARG A 41 -5.58 -1.67 -1.27
C ARG A 41 -4.39 -2.62 -1.37
N ALA A 42 -3.19 -2.13 -1.06
CA ALA A 42 -2.00 -2.98 -1.10
C ALA A 42 -2.08 -4.11 -0.06
N ARG A 43 -2.61 -3.84 1.15
CA ARG A 43 -2.83 -4.86 2.18
C ARG A 43 -3.86 -5.91 1.77
N ALA A 44 -4.98 -5.47 1.18
CA ALA A 44 -5.99 -6.39 0.66
C ALA A 44 -5.44 -7.24 -0.48
N PHE A 45 -4.65 -6.66 -1.37
CA PHE A 45 -4.03 -7.39 -2.48
C PHE A 45 -2.97 -8.40 -1.99
N LYS A 46 -2.17 -8.03 -0.98
CA LYS A 46 -1.26 -8.97 -0.31
C LYS A 46 -2.03 -10.18 0.25
N ALA A 47 -3.10 -9.93 1.00
CA ALA A 47 -3.92 -11.01 1.57
C ALA A 47 -4.54 -11.90 0.48
N PHE A 48 -5.06 -11.28 -0.59
CA PHE A 48 -5.59 -11.99 -1.76
C PHE A 48 -4.53 -12.86 -2.45
N TRP A 49 -3.32 -12.34 -2.65
CA TRP A 49 -2.21 -13.10 -3.22
C TRP A 49 -1.82 -14.29 -2.35
N SER A 50 -1.65 -14.08 -1.04
CA SER A 50 -1.30 -15.15 -0.10
C SER A 50 -2.34 -16.28 -0.07
N ASP A 51 -3.63 -15.95 -0.21
CA ASP A 51 -4.70 -16.96 -0.30
C ASP A 51 -4.64 -17.77 -1.61
N LEU A 52 -4.32 -17.12 -2.73
CA LEU A 52 -4.21 -17.79 -4.03
C LEU A 52 -2.95 -18.63 -4.22
N CYS A 53 -1.81 -18.16 -3.68
CA CYS A 53 -0.50 -18.72 -3.99
C CYS A 53 0.18 -19.44 -2.81
N GLY A 54 -0.35 -19.33 -1.59
CA GLY A 54 0.26 -19.85 -0.37
C GLY A 54 1.20 -18.84 0.30
N GLU A 55 1.53 -19.08 1.58
CA GLU A 55 2.34 -18.14 2.40
C GLU A 55 3.81 -18.02 1.95
N ASP A 56 4.30 -18.97 1.14
CA ASP A 56 5.69 -19.03 0.65
C ASP A 56 5.89 -18.42 -0.76
N ALA A 57 4.84 -17.80 -1.33
CA ALA A 57 4.86 -17.23 -2.68
C ALA A 57 5.44 -15.81 -2.77
#